data_AF-B0EB23-F1
#
_entry.id   AF-B0EB23-F1
#
_cell.length_a   1.000
_cell.length_b   1.000
_cell.length_c   1.000
_cell.angle_alpha   90.00
_cell.angle_beta   90.00
_cell.angle_gamma   90.00
#
_symmetry.space_group_name_H-M   'P 1'
#
loop_
_entity.id
_entity.type
_entity.pdbx_description
1 polymer ?
#
loop_
_entity_poly.entity_id
_entity_poly.type
_entity_poly.pdbx_seq_one_letter_code
_entity_poly.pdbx_strand_id
1 'polypeptide(L)'
;MERNTTINNKEKVTLGYNEIMITSKYFNDIKDFINLEIGIKRFQGNMERFHFNPIPLNEYSRKFFPNIETLHIYEENDDVFNDGKIFKEVIWYKVDYSTYLKEKETGNICKDIVYADKDREKYGTTIPPEVKSLRIGCFGGCEELTSINIPTTISELGCDCFNGCEVLTAVTVSTSISTLGDECFYGCSSLPSIDIPTTIVE
;
A
#
# COMPACT_ATOMS: atom_id res chain seq x y z
N MET A 1 -37.03 44.34 -36.44
CA MET A 1 -35.95 44.06 -35.46
C MET A 1 -36.42 42.93 -34.57
N GLU A 2 -36.28 41.69 -35.02
CA GLU A 2 -36.47 40.50 -34.17
C GLU A 2 -35.07 39.99 -33.81
N ARG A 3 -34.72 40.07 -32.53
CA ARG A 3 -33.47 39.52 -32.01
C ARG A 3 -33.66 38.02 -31.84
N ASN A 4 -33.23 37.25 -32.83
CA ASN A 4 -32.98 35.82 -32.68
C ASN A 4 -31.93 35.61 -31.58
N THR A 5 -32.39 35.15 -30.43
CA THR A 5 -31.52 34.80 -29.31
C THR A 5 -31.10 33.35 -29.53
N THR A 6 -29.91 33.15 -30.09
CA THR A 6 -29.30 31.83 -30.21
C THR A 6 -28.98 31.33 -28.80
N ILE A 7 -29.77 30.37 -28.31
CA ILE A 7 -29.48 29.65 -27.08
C ILE A 7 -28.24 28.79 -27.36
N ASN A 8 -27.10 29.18 -26.79
CA ASN A 8 -25.91 28.33 -26.74
C ASN A 8 -26.25 27.08 -25.92
N ASN A 9 -26.56 25.98 -26.60
CA ASN A 9 -26.56 24.64 -26.02
C ASN A 9 -25.13 24.33 -25.55
N LYS A 10 -24.82 24.64 -24.28
CA LYS A 10 -23.71 23.96 -23.60
C LYS A 10 -24.06 22.48 -23.62
N GLU A 11 -23.31 21.69 -24.39
CA GLU A 11 -23.40 20.23 -24.34
C GLU A 11 -23.38 19.82 -22.86
N LYS A 12 -24.47 19.20 -22.42
CA LYS A 12 -24.60 18.72 -21.05
C LYS A 12 -23.63 17.56 -20.92
N VAL A 13 -22.41 17.82 -20.43
CA VAL A 13 -21.39 16.80 -20.22
C VAL A 13 -21.98 15.78 -19.26
N THR A 14 -22.31 14.60 -19.79
CA THR A 14 -22.80 13.48 -18.99
C THR A 14 -21.68 12.50 -18.76
N LEU A 15 -21.47 12.11 -17.50
CA LEU A 15 -20.58 11.00 -17.16
C LEU A 15 -20.96 9.74 -17.96
N GLY A 16 -20.00 9.21 -18.69
CA GLY A 16 -20.10 7.91 -19.33
C GLY A 16 -19.67 6.79 -18.39
N TYR A 17 -19.56 5.59 -18.94
CA TYR A 17 -19.25 4.39 -18.15
C TYR A 17 -17.81 4.37 -17.62
N ASN A 18 -16.85 4.89 -18.40
CA ASN A 18 -15.46 4.94 -17.96
C ASN A 18 -15.30 5.93 -16.81
N GLU A 19 -15.94 7.09 -16.92
CA GLU A 19 -15.89 8.13 -15.90
C GLU A 19 -16.58 7.67 -14.61
N ILE A 20 -17.71 6.96 -14.69
CA ILE A 20 -18.37 6.44 -13.48
C ILE A 20 -17.59 5.30 -12.84
N MET A 21 -16.92 4.43 -13.62
CA MET A 21 -16.02 3.42 -13.06
C MET A 21 -14.85 4.05 -12.31
N ILE A 22 -14.28 5.15 -12.82
CA ILE A 22 -13.21 5.89 -12.13
C ILE A 22 -13.76 6.54 -10.85
N THR A 23 -14.90 7.22 -10.95
CA THR A 23 -15.49 7.97 -9.84
C THR A 23 -15.99 7.05 -8.71
N SER A 24 -16.54 5.89 -9.05
CA SER A 24 -17.06 4.94 -8.06
C SER A 24 -15.97 4.23 -7.26
N LYS A 25 -14.69 4.33 -7.64
CA LYS A 25 -13.57 3.92 -6.75
C LYS A 25 -13.48 4.73 -5.46
N TYR A 26 -14.14 5.90 -5.40
CA TYR A 26 -14.19 6.75 -4.21
C TYR A 26 -15.48 6.53 -3.39
N PHE A 27 -16.27 5.52 -3.72
CA PHE A 27 -17.43 5.13 -2.93
C PHE A 27 -16.98 4.45 -1.64
N ASN A 28 -17.75 4.65 -0.56
CA ASN A 28 -17.36 4.16 0.76
C ASN A 28 -17.77 2.70 0.95
N ASP A 29 -18.97 2.33 0.48
CA ASP A 29 -19.51 1.00 0.68
C ASP A 29 -20.38 0.53 -0.49
N ILE A 30 -20.81 -0.73 -0.42
CA ILE A 30 -21.65 -1.36 -1.44
C ILE A 30 -22.99 -0.63 -1.67
N LYS A 31 -23.53 0.10 -0.68
CA LYS A 31 -24.79 0.83 -0.82
C LYS A 31 -24.64 1.97 -1.80
N ASP A 32 -23.49 2.62 -1.88
CA ASP A 32 -23.24 3.68 -2.86
C ASP A 32 -23.35 3.13 -4.30
N PHE A 33 -22.79 1.95 -4.56
CA PHE A 33 -22.92 1.26 -5.84
C PHE A 33 -24.36 0.85 -6.13
N ILE A 34 -25.05 0.25 -5.16
CA ILE A 34 -26.46 -0.15 -5.30
C ILE A 34 -27.33 1.07 -5.60
N ASN A 35 -27.16 2.16 -4.86
CA ASN A 35 -27.90 3.41 -5.03
C ASN A 35 -27.63 4.03 -6.42
N LEU A 36 -26.39 3.95 -6.91
CA LEU A 36 -26.04 4.41 -8.26
C LEU A 36 -26.82 3.64 -9.33
N GLU A 37 -26.82 2.31 -9.27
CA GLU A 37 -27.48 1.48 -10.30
C GLU A 37 -29.01 1.57 -10.24
N ILE A 38 -29.59 1.66 -9.03
CA ILE A 38 -31.04 1.82 -8.85
C ILE A 38 -31.47 3.24 -9.24
N GLY A 39 -30.73 4.25 -8.81
CA GLY A 39 -31.08 5.66 -9.01
C GLY A 39 -30.87 6.15 -10.44
N ILE A 40 -29.94 5.55 -11.19
CA ILE A 40 -29.57 5.98 -12.53
C ILE A 40 -29.57 4.78 -13.48
N LYS A 41 -30.71 4.54 -14.16
CA LYS A 41 -30.93 3.40 -15.07
C LYS A 41 -29.81 3.16 -16.09
N ARG A 42 -29.17 4.22 -16.59
CA ARG A 42 -28.07 4.10 -17.56
C ARG A 42 -26.79 3.49 -16.96
N PHE A 43 -26.69 3.35 -15.65
CA PHE A 43 -25.55 2.73 -14.97
C PHE A 43 -25.90 1.36 -14.37
N GLN A 44 -27.04 0.78 -14.73
CA GLN A 44 -27.35 -0.60 -14.36
C GLN A 44 -26.32 -1.57 -14.98
N GLY A 45 -25.87 -2.54 -14.19
CA GLY A 45 -24.81 -3.48 -14.60
C GLY A 45 -23.42 -2.85 -14.63
N ASN A 46 -23.21 -1.72 -13.96
CA ASN A 46 -21.90 -1.10 -13.85
C ASN A 46 -20.93 -1.94 -13.01
N MET A 47 -21.41 -2.58 -11.94
CA MET A 47 -20.60 -3.44 -11.07
C MET A 47 -20.05 -4.67 -11.80
N GLU A 48 -20.74 -5.17 -12.82
CA GLU A 48 -20.27 -6.29 -13.67
C GLU A 48 -19.03 -5.92 -14.49
N ARG A 49 -18.73 -4.63 -14.66
CA ARG A 49 -17.58 -4.17 -15.46
C ARG A 49 -16.27 -4.18 -14.68
N PHE A 50 -16.33 -4.42 -13.38
CA PHE A 50 -15.15 -4.45 -12.53
C PHE A 50 -14.47 -5.83 -12.59
N HIS A 51 -13.19 -5.77 -12.91
CA HIS A 51 -12.27 -6.91 -12.89
C HIS A 51 -11.45 -6.98 -11.59
N PHE A 52 -11.56 -5.93 -10.76
CA PHE A 52 -11.02 -5.87 -9.40
C PHE A 52 -12.02 -5.17 -8.48
N ASN A 53 -12.03 -5.51 -7.20
CA ASN A 53 -12.92 -4.88 -6.24
C ASN A 53 -12.51 -3.43 -5.95
N PRO A 54 -13.42 -2.45 -6.14
CA PRO A 54 -13.15 -1.05 -5.82
C PRO A 54 -13.17 -0.74 -4.32
N ILE A 55 -13.76 -1.63 -3.52
CA ILE A 55 -13.91 -1.54 -2.07
C ILE A 55 -13.64 -2.92 -1.44
N PRO A 56 -13.35 -3.02 -0.13
CA PRO A 56 -13.38 -4.30 0.57
C PRO A 56 -14.71 -5.03 0.35
N LEU A 57 -14.63 -6.34 0.11
CA LEU A 57 -15.80 -7.17 -0.13
C LEU A 57 -16.02 -8.13 1.02
N ASN A 58 -17.29 -8.53 1.18
CA ASN A 58 -17.68 -9.66 2.00
C ASN A 58 -18.58 -10.58 1.18
N GLU A 59 -19.01 -11.71 1.76
CA GLU A 59 -19.90 -12.69 1.11
C GLU A 59 -21.18 -12.08 0.50
N TYR A 60 -21.71 -10.98 1.05
CA TYR A 60 -22.85 -10.28 0.49
C TYR A 60 -22.46 -9.42 -0.71
N SER A 61 -21.47 -8.53 -0.56
CA SER A 61 -21.07 -7.59 -1.62
C SER A 61 -20.38 -8.28 -2.80
N ARG A 62 -19.68 -9.40 -2.56
CA ARG A 62 -19.04 -10.24 -3.60
C ARG A 62 -19.99 -10.65 -4.71
N LYS A 63 -21.27 -10.87 -4.40
CA LYS A 63 -22.31 -11.29 -5.35
C LYS A 63 -22.62 -10.25 -6.41
N PHE A 64 -22.37 -8.97 -6.12
CA PHE A 64 -22.64 -7.87 -7.06
C PHE A 64 -21.51 -7.65 -8.07
N PHE A 65 -20.33 -8.21 -7.85
CA PHE A 65 -19.16 -8.04 -8.70
C PHE A 65 -18.74 -9.36 -9.36
N PRO A 66 -19.56 -9.96 -10.24
CA PRO A 66 -19.39 -11.34 -10.70
C PRO A 66 -18.12 -11.62 -11.50
N ASN A 67 -17.49 -10.57 -12.05
CA ASN A 67 -16.35 -10.63 -12.96
C ASN A 67 -15.02 -10.21 -12.31
N ILE A 68 -14.98 -10.06 -10.98
CA ILE A 68 -13.71 -9.86 -10.28
C ILE A 68 -12.83 -11.08 -10.46
N GLU A 69 -11.61 -10.78 -10.88
CA GLU A 69 -10.59 -11.76 -11.21
C GLU A 69 -9.25 -11.40 -10.52
N THR A 70 -9.06 -10.11 -10.18
CA THR A 70 -8.00 -9.62 -9.28
C THR A 70 -8.61 -9.11 -7.97
N LEU A 71 -8.28 -9.74 -6.84
CA LEU A 71 -8.75 -9.32 -5.52
C LEU A 71 -7.76 -8.33 -4.90
N HIS A 72 -8.22 -7.12 -4.62
CA HIS A 72 -7.53 -6.18 -3.77
C HIS A 72 -7.89 -6.47 -2.31
N ILE A 73 -6.87 -6.74 -1.51
CA ILE A 73 -6.97 -6.98 -0.07
C ILE A 73 -6.40 -5.72 0.59
N TYR A 74 -7.27 -4.88 1.12
CA TYR A 74 -6.92 -3.57 1.64
C TYR A 74 -6.38 -3.67 3.07
N GLU A 75 -7.00 -4.52 3.88
CA GLU A 75 -6.64 -4.77 5.28
C GLU A 75 -6.37 -6.27 5.54
N GLU A 76 -5.62 -6.60 6.59
CA GLU A 76 -5.25 -7.99 6.93
C GLU A 76 -6.48 -8.89 7.20
N ASN A 77 -7.58 -8.29 7.65
CA ASN A 77 -8.83 -8.97 8.00
C ASN A 77 -9.89 -8.94 6.90
N ASP A 78 -9.58 -8.45 5.70
CA ASP A 78 -10.48 -8.50 4.56
C ASP A 78 -10.77 -9.95 4.14
N ASP A 79 -12.00 -10.21 3.68
CA ASP A 79 -12.41 -11.54 3.23
C ASP A 79 -11.67 -11.94 1.95
N VAL A 80 -11.20 -13.19 1.91
CA VAL A 80 -10.59 -13.83 0.73
C VAL A 80 -11.54 -14.89 0.19
N PHE A 81 -11.76 -14.92 -1.12
CA PHE A 81 -12.75 -15.77 -1.76
C PHE A 81 -12.12 -16.89 -2.56
N ASN A 82 -12.38 -18.14 -2.18
CA ASN A 82 -11.90 -19.34 -2.88
C ASN A 82 -12.95 -19.88 -3.87
N ASP A 83 -13.50 -18.99 -4.70
CA ASP A 83 -14.58 -19.29 -5.65
C ASP A 83 -14.09 -19.77 -7.04
N GLY A 84 -12.77 -19.89 -7.22
CA GLY A 84 -12.13 -20.31 -8.47
C GLY A 84 -12.12 -19.24 -9.57
N LYS A 85 -12.58 -18.02 -9.29
CA LYS A 85 -12.56 -16.89 -10.24
C LYS A 85 -11.37 -15.95 -10.01
N ILE A 86 -10.90 -15.87 -8.77
CA ILE A 86 -9.77 -15.03 -8.41
C ILE A 86 -8.49 -15.78 -8.75
N PHE A 87 -7.66 -15.17 -9.61
CA PHE A 87 -6.37 -15.72 -10.00
C PHE A 87 -5.18 -14.85 -9.56
N LYS A 88 -5.46 -13.68 -8.97
CA LYS A 88 -4.43 -12.76 -8.52
C LYS A 88 -4.91 -11.92 -7.35
N GLU A 89 -4.03 -11.74 -6.37
CA GLU A 89 -4.27 -10.86 -5.24
C GLU A 89 -3.32 -9.65 -5.29
N VAL A 90 -3.84 -8.49 -4.89
CA VAL A 90 -3.09 -7.26 -4.68
C VAL A 90 -3.29 -6.85 -3.23
N ILE A 91 -2.24 -7.07 -2.43
CA ILE A 91 -2.21 -6.85 -1.00
C ILE A 91 -1.68 -5.45 -0.71
N TRP A 92 -2.49 -4.63 -0.03
CA TRP A 92 -2.16 -3.23 0.25
C TRP A 92 -1.64 -3.00 1.66
N TYR A 93 -2.03 -3.84 2.63
CA TYR A 93 -1.54 -3.75 4.00
C TYR A 93 -0.06 -4.16 4.10
N LYS A 94 0.57 -3.77 5.22
CA LYS A 94 1.97 -4.08 5.54
C LYS A 94 2.20 -5.59 5.63
N VAL A 95 3.09 -6.13 4.79
CA VAL A 95 3.50 -7.55 4.82
C VAL A 95 4.98 -7.71 5.11
N ASP A 96 5.33 -8.68 5.95
CA ASP A 96 6.73 -9.03 6.19
C ASP A 96 7.39 -9.60 4.92
N TYR A 97 8.69 -9.38 4.76
CA TYR A 97 9.42 -9.73 3.53
C TYR A 97 9.37 -11.22 3.23
N SER A 98 9.46 -12.08 4.24
CA SER A 98 9.28 -13.53 4.09
C SER A 98 7.89 -13.94 3.60
N THR A 99 6.82 -13.20 3.96
CA THR A 99 5.47 -13.42 3.43
C THR A 99 5.40 -12.94 1.99
N TYR A 100 5.92 -11.74 1.69
CA TYR A 100 6.01 -11.23 0.32
C TYR A 100 6.66 -12.23 -0.64
N LEU A 101 7.73 -12.91 -0.23
CA LEU A 101 8.37 -13.91 -1.10
C LEU A 101 7.45 -15.06 -1.47
N LYS A 102 6.59 -15.53 -0.55
CA LYS A 102 5.59 -16.58 -0.82
C LYS A 102 4.51 -16.07 -1.77
N GLU A 103 4.02 -14.85 -1.53
CA GLU A 103 3.02 -14.20 -2.39
C GLU A 103 3.56 -13.96 -3.80
N LYS A 104 4.84 -13.61 -3.92
CA LYS A 104 5.50 -13.43 -5.21
C LYS A 104 5.56 -14.74 -6.01
N GLU A 105 5.79 -15.87 -5.34
CA GLU A 105 5.81 -17.20 -5.97
C GLU A 105 4.44 -17.61 -6.52
N THR A 106 3.36 -17.19 -5.87
CA THR A 106 1.98 -17.43 -6.34
C THR A 106 1.52 -16.42 -7.40
N GLY A 107 2.32 -15.39 -7.71
CA GLY A 107 2.00 -14.35 -8.69
C GLY A 107 1.20 -13.18 -8.13
N ASN A 108 1.03 -13.12 -6.81
CA ASN A 108 0.39 -12.04 -6.08
C ASN A 108 1.31 -10.81 -5.99
N ILE A 109 0.72 -9.65 -5.70
CA ILE A 109 1.42 -8.37 -5.60
C ILE A 109 1.25 -7.81 -4.19
N CYS A 110 2.34 -7.55 -3.50
CA CYS A 110 2.34 -6.80 -2.25
C CYS A 110 2.77 -5.34 -2.52
N LYS A 111 2.03 -4.37 -1.97
CA LYS A 111 2.31 -2.95 -2.18
C LYS A 111 3.17 -2.33 -1.08
N ASP A 112 3.06 -2.83 0.15
CA ASP A 112 3.81 -2.34 1.31
C ASP A 112 4.56 -3.48 1.99
N ILE A 113 5.86 -3.57 1.71
CA ILE A 113 6.72 -4.67 2.17
C ILE A 113 7.60 -4.14 3.31
N VAL A 114 7.55 -4.82 4.44
CA VAL A 114 8.28 -4.48 5.68
C VAL A 114 9.38 -5.50 5.91
N TYR A 115 10.55 -5.06 6.32
CA TYR A 115 11.62 -5.95 6.79
C TYR A 115 11.58 -6.04 8.31
N ALA A 116 11.37 -7.24 8.85
CA ALA A 116 11.34 -7.50 10.28
C ALA A 116 12.64 -8.12 10.79
N ASP A 117 12.78 -8.18 12.11
CA ASP A 117 13.86 -8.90 12.82
C ASP A 117 13.99 -10.35 12.34
N LYS A 118 12.87 -11.07 12.18
CA LYS A 118 12.83 -12.44 11.66
C LYS A 118 13.31 -12.55 10.22
N ASP A 119 13.05 -11.52 9.40
CA ASP A 119 13.56 -11.48 8.03
C ASP A 119 15.07 -11.24 8.04
N ARG A 120 15.56 -10.32 8.87
CA ARG A 120 17.00 -10.08 9.08
C ARG A 120 17.72 -11.34 9.54
N GLU A 121 17.17 -12.09 10.50
CA GLU A 121 17.73 -13.35 10.97
C GLU A 121 17.87 -14.39 9.85
N LYS A 122 16.95 -14.39 8.89
CA LYS A 122 16.90 -15.37 7.80
C LYS A 122 17.69 -14.96 6.56
N TYR A 123 17.64 -13.68 6.19
CA TYR A 123 18.16 -13.15 4.92
C TYR A 123 19.37 -12.23 5.11
N GLY A 124 19.72 -11.90 6.36
CA GLY A 124 20.87 -11.10 6.73
C GLY A 124 20.57 -9.60 6.84
N THR A 125 21.64 -8.82 6.95
CA THR A 125 21.57 -7.38 7.23
C THR A 125 21.37 -6.51 5.98
N THR A 126 21.50 -7.08 4.79
CA THR A 126 21.27 -6.36 3.53
C THR A 126 19.77 -6.19 3.29
N ILE A 127 19.30 -4.95 3.23
CA ILE A 127 17.89 -4.63 2.97
C ILE A 127 17.55 -4.90 1.50
N PRO A 128 16.56 -5.77 1.20
CA PRO A 128 16.11 -6.02 -0.17
C PRO A 128 15.46 -4.79 -0.82
N PRO A 129 15.60 -4.58 -2.15
CA PRO A 129 15.11 -3.39 -2.83
C PRO A 129 13.58 -3.28 -2.87
N GLU A 130 12.84 -4.37 -2.64
CA GLU A 130 11.38 -4.31 -2.61
C GLU A 130 10.82 -3.75 -1.30
N VAL A 131 11.62 -3.75 -0.23
CA VAL A 131 11.23 -3.26 1.10
C VAL A 131 10.97 -1.75 1.07
N LYS A 132 9.89 -1.36 1.76
CA LYS A 132 9.38 0.01 1.93
C LYS A 132 9.59 0.58 3.33
N SER A 133 9.70 -0.28 4.33
CA SER A 133 9.90 0.14 5.72
C SER A 133 10.65 -0.92 6.54
N LEU A 134 11.27 -0.48 7.63
CA LEU A 134 11.91 -1.36 8.61
C LEU A 134 11.05 -1.41 9.86
N ARG A 135 10.74 -2.62 10.34
CA ARG A 135 9.88 -2.82 11.51
C ARG A 135 10.54 -2.33 12.80
N ILE A 136 9.73 -2.19 13.85
CA ILE A 136 10.18 -1.92 15.22
C ILE A 136 11.27 -2.93 15.60
N GLY A 137 12.40 -2.45 16.09
CA GLY A 137 13.52 -3.28 16.52
C GLY A 137 14.20 -4.11 15.42
N CYS A 138 13.95 -3.84 14.13
CA CYS A 138 14.40 -4.70 13.03
C CYS A 138 15.90 -5.02 13.08
N PHE A 139 16.75 -4.05 13.42
CA PHE A 139 18.19 -4.20 13.64
C PHE A 139 18.60 -4.02 15.12
N GLY A 140 17.65 -3.99 16.06
CA GLY A 140 17.96 -3.81 17.48
C GLY A 140 18.92 -4.89 17.99
N GLY A 141 19.96 -4.46 18.70
CA GLY A 141 21.01 -5.30 19.30
C GLY A 141 21.89 -6.01 18.28
N CYS A 142 21.97 -5.55 17.03
CA CYS A 142 22.74 -6.26 16.01
C CYS A 142 24.26 -6.07 16.22
N GLU A 143 24.90 -7.03 16.89
CA GLU A 143 26.32 -7.03 17.25
C GLU A 143 27.29 -7.12 16.06
N GLU A 144 26.79 -7.55 14.88
CA GLU A 144 27.60 -7.71 13.67
C GLU A 144 27.47 -6.50 12.70
N LEU A 145 26.53 -5.58 12.96
CA LEU A 145 26.21 -4.49 12.05
C LEU A 145 27.17 -3.30 12.22
N THR A 146 28.27 -3.32 11.48
CA THR A 146 29.28 -2.23 11.51
C THR A 146 28.90 -1.02 10.67
N SER A 147 28.12 -1.22 9.60
CA SER A 147 27.62 -0.15 8.73
C SER A 147 26.32 -0.57 8.05
N ILE A 148 25.46 0.41 7.72
CA ILE A 148 24.25 0.17 6.93
C ILE A 148 23.97 1.31 5.95
N ASN A 149 23.55 0.92 4.74
CA ASN A 149 23.05 1.85 3.73
C ASN A 149 21.53 1.67 3.62
N ILE A 150 20.77 2.68 4.02
CA ILE A 150 19.31 2.66 3.93
C ILE A 150 18.92 3.04 2.49
N PRO A 151 18.30 2.13 1.71
CA PRO A 151 18.00 2.40 0.30
C PRO A 151 16.88 3.42 0.14
N THR A 152 16.80 4.02 -1.05
CA THR A 152 15.78 5.03 -1.41
C THR A 152 14.36 4.51 -1.48
N THR A 153 14.19 3.20 -1.35
CA THR A 153 12.88 2.55 -1.29
C THR A 153 12.27 2.62 0.10
N ILE A 154 13.06 2.89 1.14
CA ILE A 154 12.62 2.99 2.52
C ILE A 154 12.08 4.39 2.82
N SER A 155 10.85 4.47 3.32
CA SER A 155 10.24 5.71 3.80
C SER A 155 10.12 5.79 5.33
N GLU A 156 10.17 4.65 6.02
CA GLU A 156 9.92 4.54 7.46
C GLU A 156 10.94 3.64 8.15
N LEU A 157 11.51 4.12 9.26
CA LEU A 157 12.30 3.35 10.22
C LEU A 157 11.49 3.23 11.51
N GLY A 158 11.17 2.02 11.96
CA GLY A 158 10.39 1.79 13.18
C GLY A 158 11.10 2.21 14.47
N CYS A 159 10.35 2.25 15.59
CA CYS A 159 10.94 2.48 16.91
C CYS A 159 12.04 1.46 17.21
N ASP A 160 13.08 1.88 17.90
CA ASP A 160 14.22 1.03 18.29
C ASP A 160 14.92 0.32 17.11
N CYS A 161 14.74 0.77 15.87
CA CYS A 161 15.17 0.02 14.69
C CYS A 161 16.65 -0.37 14.73
N PHE A 162 17.55 0.47 15.25
CA PHE A 162 18.97 0.19 15.47
C PHE A 162 19.37 0.30 16.95
N ASN A 163 18.42 0.19 17.88
CA ASN A 163 18.69 0.33 19.32
C ASN A 163 19.77 -0.66 19.76
N GLY A 164 20.81 -0.21 20.45
CA GLY A 164 21.87 -1.06 21.00
C GLY A 164 22.81 -1.67 19.96
N CYS A 165 22.88 -1.14 18.74
CA CYS A 165 23.91 -1.52 17.77
C CYS A 165 25.28 -0.91 18.16
N GLU A 166 25.92 -1.47 19.19
CA GLU A 166 27.11 -0.88 19.82
C GLU A 166 28.30 -0.75 18.87
N VAL A 167 28.41 -1.60 17.86
CA VAL A 167 29.51 -1.61 16.88
C VAL A 167 29.20 -0.84 15.59
N LEU A 168 28.00 -0.24 15.47
CA LEU A 168 27.59 0.50 14.29
C LEU A 168 28.38 1.81 14.18
N THR A 169 29.19 1.94 13.14
CA THR A 169 30.09 3.09 12.93
C THR A 169 29.61 4.03 11.83
N ALA A 170 28.76 3.56 10.91
CA ALA A 170 28.31 4.34 9.77
C ALA A 170 26.86 4.00 9.38
N VAL A 171 26.04 5.05 9.22
CA VAL A 171 24.68 4.94 8.70
C VAL A 171 24.52 5.94 7.56
N THR A 172 24.22 5.45 6.37
CA THR A 172 23.81 6.31 5.25
C THR A 172 22.28 6.32 5.18
N VAL A 173 21.69 7.47 5.51
CA VAL A 173 20.23 7.67 5.49
C VAL A 173 19.80 8.23 4.14
N SER A 174 18.82 7.60 3.50
CA SER A 174 18.24 8.11 2.24
C SER A 174 17.32 9.32 2.48
N THR A 175 17.26 10.23 1.51
CA THR A 175 16.32 11.37 1.48
C THR A 175 14.85 10.97 1.33
N SER A 176 14.55 9.69 1.11
CA SER A 176 13.19 9.15 1.02
C SER A 176 12.53 8.96 2.39
N ILE A 177 13.30 9.02 3.47
CA ILE A 177 12.76 8.80 4.82
C ILE A 177 11.91 10.00 5.23
N SER A 178 10.67 9.71 5.57
CA SER A 178 9.70 10.66 6.12
C SER A 178 9.45 10.42 7.61
N THR A 179 9.69 9.20 8.10
CA THR A 179 9.36 8.79 9.47
C THR A 179 10.56 8.10 10.12
N LEU A 180 10.95 8.58 11.28
CA LEU A 180 11.98 8.00 12.15
C LEU A 180 11.35 7.70 13.51
N GLY A 181 11.29 6.41 13.87
CA GLY A 181 10.72 5.98 15.14
C GLY A 181 11.55 6.38 16.34
N ASP A 182 10.91 6.39 17.50
CA ASP A 182 11.54 6.73 18.78
C ASP A 182 12.73 5.80 19.07
N GLU A 183 13.78 6.36 19.68
CA GLU A 183 14.98 5.63 20.10
C GLU A 183 15.67 4.81 18.99
N CYS A 184 15.41 5.12 17.72
CA CYS A 184 15.88 4.36 16.57
C CYS A 184 17.40 4.12 16.56
N PHE A 185 18.21 5.06 17.06
CA PHE A 185 19.67 4.92 17.20
C PHE A 185 20.16 5.00 18.65
N TYR A 186 19.28 4.75 19.63
CA TYR A 186 19.66 4.75 21.04
C TYR A 186 20.69 3.66 21.32
N GLY A 187 21.72 3.94 22.12
CA GLY A 187 22.75 2.94 22.46
C GLY A 187 23.73 2.60 21.32
N CYS A 188 23.69 3.27 20.16
CA CYS A 188 24.70 3.14 19.11
C CYS A 188 26.03 3.83 19.51
N SER A 189 26.73 3.28 20.49
CA SER A 189 27.90 3.93 21.12
C SER A 189 29.09 4.20 20.19
N SER A 190 29.24 3.42 19.12
CA SER A 190 30.31 3.61 18.13
C SER A 190 29.93 4.52 16.96
N LEU A 191 28.69 5.02 16.91
CA LEU A 191 28.21 5.88 15.83
C LEU A 191 28.56 7.35 16.15
N PRO A 192 29.54 7.97 15.47
CA PRO A 192 30.02 9.31 15.85
C PRO A 192 29.00 10.40 15.54
N SER A 193 28.25 10.25 14.44
CA SER A 193 27.25 11.20 13.98
C SER A 193 26.35 10.53 12.95
N ILE A 194 25.16 11.09 12.74
CA ILE A 194 24.23 10.68 11.69
C ILE A 194 23.65 11.92 11.01
N ASP A 195 23.69 11.94 9.69
CA ASP A 195 23.07 12.99 8.89
C ASP A 195 21.60 12.65 8.66
N ILE A 196 20.72 13.33 9.39
CA ILE A 196 19.27 13.15 9.27
C ILE A 196 18.74 14.00 8.11
N PRO A 197 17.99 13.43 7.15
CA PRO A 197 17.38 14.19 6.06
C PRO A 197 16.42 15.27 6.58
N THR A 198 16.38 16.42 5.90
CA THR A 198 15.43 17.51 6.22
C THR A 198 13.98 17.19 5.83
N THR A 199 13.73 16.03 5.22
CA THR A 199 12.40 15.55 4.80
C THR A 199 11.60 14.93 5.94
N ILE A 200 12.23 14.68 7.09
CA ILE A 200 11.55 14.16 8.27
C ILE A 200 10.70 15.29 8.86
N VAL A 201 9.40 15.05 8.96
CA VAL A 201 8.42 15.99 9.51
C VAL A 201 8.00 15.45 10.87
N GLU A 202 8.07 16.29 11.92
CA GLU A 202 7.49 15.97 13.24
C GLU A 202 5.98 15.74 13.18
#